data_AF-A0A5B6Z9K4-F1
#
_entry.id   AF-A0A5B6Z9K4-F1
#
_cell.length_a   1.000
_cell.length_b   1.000
_cell.length_c   1.000
_cell.angle_alpha   90.00
_cell.angle_beta   90.00
_cell.angle_gamma   90.00
#
_symmetry.space_group_name_H-M   'P 1'
#
loop_
_entity.id
_entity.type
_entity.pdbx_description
1 polymer ?
#
loop_
_entity_poly.entity_id
_entity_poly.type
_entity_poly.pdbx_seq_one_letter_code
_entity_poly.pdbx_strand_id
1 'polypeptide(L)'
;MLYKSMEDPQIDLTNLENIVRLLLELEPESDPVWHYLNIQNQRIRGLLEKCTLDHETWMENLHIEIREKALSDAKWRQIQQDLNQSSDVDYSHGNSHLLRDSQPVVLTGEEVDAFRGRYIRRLTAVLIHHIPAFWKVAISVFSGKFAKSSQVSAESNVNTSANKSEEKVGDGKYSSHSLDEVSGMVCSTISAYESKVHNTFRELEESNILRPYMSDAIKEISKACQAFEAKESAPPIAVMALRTLQSEITKIYILRLCSWMRISTEEISKEESWVPVSILERNKSLYTISSLPLAVRSIMASAMDQINLMIQSLRSEASKSEDMFVQLQEIQESVRLAFLNCLLDFAGHLEHIGGELAQNRSNQESPHLQNGYSHEPQENSSDPLPGSVLDPHQQLLMVLSNIGYCKDELSRELYNKYKHIWLQSREKDEEDDDMQDLVMSFS
;
A
#
# COMPACT_ATOMS: atom_id res chain seq x y z
N MET A 1 12.18 0.67 -47.56
CA MET A 1 10.72 0.77 -47.37
C MET A 1 10.20 -0.27 -46.37
N LEU A 2 10.65 -1.53 -46.45
CA LEU A 2 10.21 -2.62 -45.56
C LEU A 2 10.48 -2.37 -44.06
N TYR A 3 11.69 -1.93 -43.69
CA TYR A 3 11.99 -1.53 -42.30
C TYR A 3 11.02 -0.46 -41.76
N LYS A 4 10.75 0.58 -42.56
CA LYS A 4 9.77 1.63 -42.22
C LYS A 4 8.34 1.08 -42.06
N SER A 5 7.98 0.02 -42.77
CA SER A 5 6.70 -0.66 -42.60
C SER A 5 6.64 -1.47 -41.31
N MET A 6 7.77 -1.97 -40.79
CA MET A 6 7.80 -2.66 -39.48
C MET A 6 7.52 -1.69 -38.32
N GLU A 7 7.95 -0.44 -38.46
CA GLU A 7 7.75 0.64 -37.49
C GLU A 7 6.29 1.11 -37.39
N ASP A 8 5.40 0.71 -38.31
CA ASP A 8 3.98 1.03 -38.24
C ASP A 8 3.35 0.39 -36.98
N PRO A 9 2.79 1.18 -36.04
CA PRO A 9 2.16 0.63 -34.84
C PRO A 9 0.90 -0.19 -35.11
N GLN A 10 0.26 -0.05 -36.29
CA GLN A 10 -0.97 -0.76 -36.65
C GLN A 10 -0.75 -2.06 -37.43
N ILE A 11 0.50 -2.36 -37.81
CA ILE A 11 0.80 -3.60 -38.50
C ILE A 11 0.54 -4.80 -37.58
N ASP A 12 -0.21 -5.77 -38.10
CA ASP A 12 -0.46 -7.02 -37.40
C ASP A 12 0.83 -7.86 -37.24
N LEU A 13 0.82 -8.78 -36.29
CA LEU A 13 2.00 -9.60 -35.98
C LEU A 13 2.39 -10.48 -37.17
N THR A 14 1.41 -10.98 -37.93
CA THR A 14 1.63 -11.87 -39.07
C THR A 14 2.33 -11.17 -40.23
N ASN A 15 1.90 -9.97 -40.62
CA ASN A 15 2.55 -9.20 -41.67
C ASN A 15 3.92 -8.73 -41.20
N LEU A 16 4.07 -8.37 -39.92
CA LEU A 16 5.38 -8.04 -39.35
C LEU A 16 6.36 -9.23 -39.48
N GLU A 17 5.96 -10.44 -39.12
CA GLU A 17 6.78 -11.65 -39.32
C GLU A 17 7.08 -11.94 -40.80
N ASN A 18 6.13 -11.67 -41.70
CA ASN A 18 6.35 -11.86 -43.14
C ASN A 18 7.38 -10.86 -43.69
N ILE A 19 7.35 -9.61 -43.23
CA ILE A 19 8.37 -8.62 -43.59
C ILE A 19 9.74 -9.05 -43.08
N VAL A 20 9.84 -9.61 -41.86
CA VAL A 20 11.10 -10.14 -41.33
C VAL A 20 11.64 -11.28 -42.20
N ARG A 21 10.78 -12.23 -42.62
CA ARG A 21 11.19 -13.30 -43.54
C ARG A 21 11.73 -12.74 -44.85
N LEU A 22 11.03 -11.78 -45.45
CA LEU A 22 11.45 -11.13 -46.68
C LEU A 22 12.78 -10.37 -46.51
N LEU A 23 12.96 -9.66 -45.40
CA LEU A 23 14.20 -8.94 -45.10
C LEU A 23 15.38 -9.89 -44.84
N LEU A 24 15.15 -11.05 -44.23
CA LEU A 24 16.18 -12.09 -44.08
C LEU A 24 16.67 -12.63 -45.43
N GLU A 25 15.81 -12.65 -46.45
CA GLU A 25 16.16 -13.07 -47.81
C GLU A 25 16.85 -11.94 -48.60
N LEU A 26 16.42 -10.69 -48.42
CA LEU A 26 16.92 -9.54 -49.18
C LEU A 26 18.20 -8.94 -48.59
N GLU A 27 18.29 -8.81 -47.27
CA GLU A 27 19.33 -8.09 -46.55
C GLU A 27 19.72 -8.82 -45.24
N PRO A 28 20.32 -10.03 -45.32
CA PRO A 28 20.65 -10.84 -44.14
C PRO A 28 21.67 -10.18 -43.20
N GLU A 29 22.55 -9.33 -43.73
CA GLU A 29 23.59 -8.62 -42.97
C GLU A 29 23.02 -7.51 -42.04
N SER A 30 21.76 -7.12 -42.23
CA SER A 30 21.11 -6.00 -41.54
C SER A 30 20.35 -6.40 -40.26
N ASP A 31 20.56 -7.63 -39.77
CA ASP A 31 19.89 -8.26 -38.60
C ASP A 31 18.39 -7.90 -38.44
N PRO A 32 17.53 -8.30 -39.39
CA PRO A 32 16.10 -8.00 -39.36
C PRO A 32 15.38 -8.57 -38.13
N VAL A 33 15.91 -9.66 -37.57
CA VAL A 33 15.38 -10.35 -36.40
C VAL A 33 15.57 -9.51 -35.13
N TRP A 34 16.76 -8.95 -34.94
CA TRP A 34 17.00 -8.02 -33.84
C TRP A 34 16.10 -6.78 -33.93
N HIS A 35 15.96 -6.22 -35.14
CA HIS A 35 15.07 -5.08 -35.35
C HIS A 35 13.60 -5.41 -35.00
N TYR A 36 13.13 -6.59 -35.37
CA TYR A 36 11.82 -7.10 -34.98
C TYR A 36 11.63 -7.17 -33.46
N LEU A 37 12.59 -7.75 -32.73
CA LEU A 37 12.53 -7.87 -31.27
C LEU A 37 12.55 -6.48 -30.60
N ASN A 38 13.33 -5.54 -31.13
CA ASN A 38 13.34 -4.15 -30.67
C ASN A 38 12.00 -3.46 -30.85
N ILE A 39 11.37 -3.60 -32.01
CA ILE A 39 10.03 -3.04 -32.26
C ILE A 39 9.00 -3.65 -31.31
N GLN A 40 9.02 -4.97 -31.11
CA GLN A 40 8.10 -5.62 -30.19
C GLN A 40 8.29 -5.11 -28.75
N ASN A 41 9.52 -4.99 -28.26
CA ASN A 41 9.78 -4.44 -26.94
C ASN A 41 9.40 -2.94 -26.83
N GLN A 42 9.66 -2.14 -27.86
CA GLN A 42 9.23 -0.74 -27.91
C GLN A 42 7.70 -0.61 -27.88
N ARG A 43 6.96 -1.50 -28.54
CA ARG A 43 5.48 -1.52 -28.47
C ARG A 43 5.01 -1.76 -27.03
N ILE A 44 5.65 -2.67 -26.28
CA ILE A 44 5.32 -2.91 -24.87
C ILE A 44 5.57 -1.66 -24.03
N ARG A 45 6.72 -1.00 -24.22
CA ARG A 45 7.01 0.27 -23.55
C ARG A 45 6.01 1.36 -23.91
N GLY A 46 5.64 1.45 -25.18
CA GLY A 46 4.59 2.37 -25.64
C GLY A 46 3.26 2.13 -24.95
N LEU A 47 2.91 0.88 -24.62
CA LEU A 47 1.71 0.57 -23.84
C LEU A 47 1.83 1.03 -22.37
N LEU A 48 3.02 0.91 -21.77
CA LEU A 48 3.27 1.46 -20.43
C LEU A 48 3.17 2.99 -20.43
N GLU A 49 3.78 3.65 -21.41
CA GLU A 49 3.69 5.12 -21.53
C GLU A 49 2.27 5.59 -21.83
N LYS A 50 1.51 4.86 -22.66
CA LYS A 50 0.10 5.14 -22.87
C LYS A 50 -0.70 5.06 -21.56
N CYS A 51 -0.42 4.06 -20.71
CA CYS A 51 -1.07 3.98 -19.40
C CYS A 51 -0.74 5.21 -18.53
N THR A 52 0.49 5.72 -18.60
CA THR A 52 0.91 6.93 -17.90
C THR A 52 0.18 8.17 -18.41
N LEU A 53 0.15 8.40 -19.73
CA LEU A 53 -0.54 9.53 -20.33
C LEU A 53 -2.05 9.53 -20.03
N ASP A 54 -2.68 8.36 -20.13
CA ASP A 54 -4.09 8.21 -19.76
C ASP A 54 -4.30 8.54 -18.27
N HIS A 55 -3.41 8.08 -17.39
CA HIS A 55 -3.49 8.38 -15.96
C HIS A 55 -3.33 9.87 -15.67
N GLU A 56 -2.34 10.54 -16.27
CA GLU A 56 -2.11 11.98 -16.13
C GLU A 56 -3.33 12.79 -16.60
N THR A 57 -3.90 12.42 -17.75
CA THR A 57 -5.11 13.07 -18.28
C THR A 57 -6.29 12.90 -17.32
N TRP A 58 -6.47 11.71 -16.76
CA TRP A 58 -7.55 11.41 -15.83
C TRP A 58 -7.36 12.15 -14.49
N MET A 59 -6.12 12.25 -14.02
CA MET A 59 -5.76 13.02 -12.84
C MET A 59 -6.01 14.51 -13.04
N GLU A 60 -5.61 15.09 -14.17
CA GLU A 60 -5.85 16.51 -14.47
C GLU A 60 -7.35 16.83 -14.48
N ASN A 61 -8.15 16.01 -15.17
CA ASN A 61 -9.61 16.17 -15.19
C ASN A 61 -10.21 16.10 -13.79
N LEU A 62 -9.78 15.14 -12.96
CA LEU A 62 -10.24 15.02 -11.58
C LEU A 62 -9.88 16.27 -10.75
N HIS A 63 -8.68 16.82 -10.90
CA HIS A 63 -8.29 18.04 -10.20
C HIS A 63 -9.13 19.25 -10.64
N ILE A 64 -9.47 19.33 -11.93
CA ILE A 64 -10.37 20.36 -12.46
C ILE A 64 -11.76 20.19 -11.82
N GLU A 65 -12.32 18.98 -11.83
CA GLU A 65 -13.63 18.69 -11.23
C GLU A 65 -13.67 19.03 -9.73
N ILE A 66 -12.63 18.66 -8.97
CA ILE A 66 -12.49 19.00 -7.55
C ILE A 66 -12.46 20.51 -7.34
N ARG A 67 -11.67 21.24 -8.16
CA ARG A 67 -11.58 22.70 -8.07
C ARG A 67 -12.91 23.37 -8.40
N GLU A 68 -13.60 22.92 -9.45
CA GLU A 68 -14.89 23.46 -9.85
C GLU A 68 -15.95 23.22 -8.78
N LYS A 69 -15.99 22.01 -8.20
CA LYS A 69 -16.87 21.67 -7.08
C LYS A 69 -16.59 22.53 -5.84
N ALA A 70 -15.32 22.73 -5.50
CA ALA A 70 -14.95 23.60 -4.39
C ALA A 70 -15.42 25.05 -4.60
N LEU A 71 -15.32 25.57 -5.83
CA LEU A 71 -15.81 26.89 -6.18
C LEU A 71 -17.33 26.98 -6.16
N SER A 72 -18.05 25.96 -6.63
CA SER A 72 -19.51 25.93 -6.55
C SER A 72 -19.99 25.87 -5.09
N ASP A 73 -19.33 25.05 -4.26
CA ASP A 73 -19.67 24.90 -2.85
C ASP A 73 -19.40 26.19 -2.06
N ALA A 74 -18.32 26.91 -2.39
CA ALA A 74 -18.03 28.22 -1.80
C ALA A 74 -19.10 29.26 -2.18
N LYS A 75 -19.51 29.30 -3.45
CA LYS A 75 -20.60 30.18 -3.92
C LYS A 75 -21.92 29.83 -3.24
N TRP A 76 -22.23 28.55 -3.06
CA TRP A 76 -23.46 28.12 -2.40
C TRP A 76 -23.48 28.49 -0.93
N ARG A 77 -22.35 28.33 -0.24
CA ARG A 77 -22.18 28.79 1.15
C ARG A 77 -22.33 30.30 1.28
N GLN A 78 -21.78 31.08 0.33
CA GLN A 78 -21.96 32.53 0.29
C GLN A 78 -23.45 32.90 0.13
N ILE A 79 -24.16 32.26 -0.80
CA ILE A 79 -25.61 32.49 -0.98
C ILE A 79 -26.40 32.20 0.31
N GLN A 80 -26.07 31.12 1.02
CA GLN A 80 -26.72 30.79 2.30
C GLN A 80 -26.44 31.85 3.38
N GLN A 81 -25.21 32.37 3.44
CA GLN A 81 -24.84 33.44 4.38
C GLN A 81 -25.56 34.76 4.04
N ASP A 82 -25.61 35.13 2.76
CA ASP A 82 -26.28 36.35 2.29
C ASP A 82 -27.80 36.28 2.53
N LEU A 83 -28.42 35.10 2.38
CA LEU A 83 -29.85 34.90 2.65
C LEU A 83 -30.17 35.06 4.15
N ASN A 84 -29.30 34.55 5.03
CA ASN A 84 -29.46 34.66 6.49
C ASN A 84 -29.21 36.10 7.00
N GLN A 85 -28.36 36.89 6.32
CA GLN A 85 -28.16 38.31 6.62
C GLN A 85 -29.30 39.20 6.08
N SER A 86 -29.95 38.78 4.99
CA SER A 86 -31.09 39.51 4.42
C SER A 86 -32.39 39.36 5.23
N SER A 87 -32.45 38.41 6.18
CA SER A 87 -33.63 38.13 7.00
C SER A 87 -33.51 38.65 8.45
N ASP A 88 -32.83 39.77 8.67
CA ASP A 88 -32.90 40.52 9.93
C ASP A 88 -34.32 41.11 10.10
N VAL A 89 -35.23 40.25 10.56
CA VAL A 89 -36.43 40.64 11.30
C VAL A 89 -36.28 40.02 12.68
N ASP A 90 -36.04 40.89 13.66
CA ASP A 90 -35.94 40.61 15.10
C ASP A 90 -36.93 39.53 15.57
N TYR A 91 -36.45 38.30 15.79
CA TYR A 91 -37.01 37.40 16.80
C TYR A 91 -35.90 36.56 17.43
N SER A 92 -35.45 37.03 18.60
CA SER A 92 -34.80 36.23 19.62
C SER A 92 -35.71 35.09 20.07
N HIS A 93 -35.45 33.86 19.62
CA HIS A 93 -35.39 32.64 20.46
C HIS A 93 -35.27 31.36 19.62
N GLY A 94 -34.22 30.58 19.93
CA GLY A 94 -34.34 29.12 20.10
C GLY A 94 -34.23 28.23 18.86
N ASN A 95 -33.18 27.41 18.87
CA ASN A 95 -32.97 26.18 18.09
C ASN A 95 -32.71 26.30 16.58
N SER A 96 -31.49 25.92 16.18
CA SER A 96 -31.28 24.78 15.29
C SER A 96 -29.82 24.33 15.34
N HIS A 97 -29.56 23.30 16.17
CA HIS A 97 -28.64 22.23 15.77
C HIS A 97 -29.01 21.83 14.34
N LEU A 98 -28.12 22.00 13.37
CA LEU A 98 -28.01 21.25 12.10
C LEU A 98 -27.11 22.04 11.13
N LEU A 99 -25.81 22.17 11.45
CA LEU A 99 -24.79 22.47 10.44
C LEU A 99 -23.40 22.01 10.91
N ARG A 100 -23.31 20.83 11.52
CA ARG A 100 -22.03 20.17 11.82
C ARG A 100 -21.96 18.92 10.96
N ASP A 101 -21.56 19.11 9.71
CA ASP A 101 -20.97 18.07 8.83
C ASP A 101 -20.32 18.78 7.64
N SER A 102 -19.28 19.54 7.92
CA SER A 102 -18.36 20.05 6.90
C SER A 102 -17.29 19.00 6.62
N GLN A 103 -17.63 17.99 5.81
CA GLN A 103 -16.65 17.01 5.32
C GLN A 103 -16.55 16.95 3.78
N PRO A 104 -16.12 18.02 3.08
CA PRO A 104 -15.79 17.93 1.65
C PRO A 104 -14.34 17.50 1.40
N VAL A 105 -13.42 17.77 2.33
CA VAL A 105 -11.96 17.64 2.10
C VAL A 105 -11.47 16.19 2.18
N VAL A 106 -12.13 15.34 2.96
CA VAL A 106 -11.70 13.93 3.15
C VAL A 106 -12.04 13.06 1.93
N LEU A 107 -13.08 13.40 1.18
CA LEU A 107 -13.51 12.61 0.01
C LEU A 107 -12.60 12.82 -1.21
N THR A 108 -11.92 13.96 -1.32
CA THR A 108 -11.10 14.29 -2.49
C THR A 108 -9.77 13.54 -2.54
N GLY A 109 -9.14 13.26 -1.40
CA GLY A 109 -7.88 12.49 -1.35
C GLY A 109 -8.08 11.01 -1.68
N GLU A 110 -9.19 10.43 -1.21
CA GLU A 110 -9.52 9.01 -1.46
C GLU A 110 -9.75 8.71 -2.95
N GLU A 111 -10.43 9.61 -3.66
CA GLU A 111 -10.66 9.45 -5.10
C GLU A 111 -9.34 9.47 -5.88
N VAL A 112 -8.46 10.43 -5.57
CA VAL A 112 -7.12 10.56 -6.18
C VAL A 112 -6.31 9.27 -5.98
N ASP A 113 -6.27 8.74 -4.76
CA ASP A 113 -5.55 7.51 -4.45
C ASP A 113 -6.16 6.26 -5.10
N ALA A 114 -7.49 6.23 -5.28
CA ALA A 114 -8.14 5.17 -6.04
C ALA A 114 -7.74 5.19 -7.53
N PHE A 115 -7.52 6.37 -8.14
CA PHE A 115 -6.98 6.46 -9.50
C PHE A 115 -5.53 5.96 -9.57
N ARG A 116 -4.69 6.27 -8.57
CA ARG A 116 -3.32 5.75 -8.45
C ARG A 116 -3.30 4.22 -8.36
N GLY A 117 -4.18 3.62 -7.56
CA GLY A 117 -4.34 2.16 -7.50
C GLY A 117 -4.76 1.54 -8.85
N ARG A 118 -5.70 2.18 -9.57
CA ARG A 118 -6.09 1.74 -10.92
C ARG A 118 -4.94 1.86 -11.92
N TYR A 119 -4.10 2.88 -11.80
CA TYR A 119 -2.93 3.05 -12.65
C TYR A 119 -1.93 1.90 -12.47
N ILE A 120 -1.57 1.55 -11.23
CA ILE A 120 -0.71 0.39 -10.94
C ILE A 120 -1.32 -0.90 -11.55
N ARG A 121 -2.62 -1.11 -11.38
CA ARG A 121 -3.31 -2.27 -11.98
C ARG A 121 -3.19 -2.31 -13.51
N ARG A 122 -3.38 -1.17 -14.19
CA ARG A 122 -3.26 -1.07 -15.66
C ARG A 122 -1.84 -1.34 -16.13
N LEU A 123 -0.84 -0.74 -15.49
CA LEU A 123 0.58 -1.01 -15.76
C LEU A 123 0.91 -2.50 -15.60
N THR A 124 0.42 -3.11 -14.51
CA THR A 124 0.66 -4.52 -14.20
C THR A 124 0.02 -5.44 -15.24
N ALA A 125 -1.18 -5.11 -15.72
CA ALA A 125 -1.84 -5.86 -16.78
C ALA A 125 -1.01 -5.89 -18.07
N VAL A 126 -0.35 -4.78 -18.43
CA VAL A 126 0.56 -4.74 -19.59
C VAL A 126 1.69 -5.75 -19.42
N LEU A 127 2.32 -5.82 -18.23
CA LEU A 127 3.37 -6.80 -17.99
C LEU A 127 2.88 -8.24 -18.10
N ILE A 128 1.76 -8.56 -17.44
CA ILE A 128 1.18 -9.92 -17.43
C ILE A 128 0.88 -10.40 -18.84
N HIS A 129 0.31 -9.53 -19.69
CA HIS A 129 -0.11 -9.93 -21.03
C HIS A 129 1.05 -9.97 -22.03
N HIS A 130 1.99 -9.03 -21.95
CA HIS A 130 2.94 -8.83 -23.05
C HIS A 130 4.34 -9.40 -22.80
N ILE A 131 4.84 -9.41 -21.57
CA ILE A 131 6.20 -9.92 -21.31
C ILE A 131 6.28 -11.43 -21.56
N PRO A 132 5.35 -12.27 -21.07
CA PRO A 132 5.37 -13.70 -21.37
C PRO A 132 5.24 -14.03 -22.85
N ALA A 133 4.40 -13.29 -23.57
CA ALA A 133 4.25 -13.46 -25.01
C ALA A 133 5.54 -13.10 -25.75
N PHE A 134 6.14 -11.96 -25.42
CA PHE A 134 7.39 -11.49 -26.02
C PHE A 134 8.57 -12.45 -25.75
N TRP A 135 8.72 -12.91 -24.51
CA TRP A 135 9.80 -13.82 -24.14
C TRP A 135 9.70 -15.17 -24.87
N LYS A 136 8.49 -15.72 -25.00
CA LYS A 136 8.26 -16.94 -25.80
C LYS A 136 8.60 -16.74 -27.27
N VAL A 137 8.28 -15.57 -27.83
CA VAL A 137 8.68 -15.21 -29.20
C VAL A 137 10.20 -15.16 -29.31
N ALA A 138 10.90 -14.52 -28.38
CA ALA A 138 12.36 -14.47 -28.37
C ALA A 138 12.97 -15.88 -28.32
N ILE A 139 12.56 -16.72 -27.37
CA ILE A 139 13.01 -18.13 -27.31
C ILE A 139 12.75 -18.84 -28.65
N SER A 140 11.56 -18.67 -29.21
CA SER A 140 11.21 -19.29 -30.50
C SER A 140 12.12 -18.83 -31.63
N VAL A 141 12.44 -17.53 -31.70
CA VAL A 141 13.36 -16.95 -32.67
C VAL A 141 14.76 -17.55 -32.53
N PHE A 142 15.31 -17.58 -31.32
CA PHE A 142 16.64 -18.15 -31.07
C PHE A 142 16.68 -19.69 -31.19
N SER A 143 15.54 -20.36 -31.12
CA SER A 143 15.39 -21.80 -31.43
C SER A 143 15.22 -22.10 -32.92
N GLY A 144 15.19 -21.08 -33.79
CA GLY A 144 15.13 -21.24 -35.25
C GLY A 144 13.74 -21.08 -35.87
N LYS A 145 12.84 -20.26 -35.30
CA LYS A 145 11.52 -19.95 -35.90
C LYS A 145 11.61 -19.50 -37.38
N PHE A 146 12.67 -18.78 -37.73
CA PHE A 146 12.91 -18.30 -39.10
C PHE A 146 13.75 -19.26 -39.96
N ALA A 147 14.12 -20.43 -39.46
CA ALA A 147 15.02 -21.34 -40.15
C ALA A 147 14.40 -22.06 -41.37
N LYS A 148 13.07 -22.12 -41.45
CA LYS A 148 12.37 -22.92 -42.47
C LYS A 148 12.10 -22.19 -43.79
N SER A 149 12.35 -20.89 -43.95
CA SER A 149 12.13 -20.22 -45.25
C SER A 149 13.34 -20.28 -46.19
N SER A 150 14.52 -20.69 -45.70
CA SER A 150 15.72 -20.79 -46.53
C SER A 150 15.79 -22.06 -47.40
N GLN A 151 14.80 -22.97 -47.33
CA GLN A 151 14.74 -24.17 -48.17
C GLN A 151 13.70 -24.02 -49.29
N VAL A 152 13.99 -23.17 -50.27
CA VAL A 152 13.43 -23.35 -51.62
C VAL A 152 14.60 -23.33 -52.61
N SER A 153 14.80 -24.50 -53.24
CA SER A 153 15.71 -24.80 -54.34
C SER A 153 17.18 -25.13 -54.01
N ALA A 154 17.39 -26.37 -53.55
CA ALA A 154 18.55 -27.16 -53.96
C ALA A 154 18.12 -28.62 -54.07
N GLU A 155 17.33 -28.93 -55.11
CA GLU A 155 17.22 -30.31 -55.58
C GLU A 155 18.57 -30.72 -56.20
N SER A 156 19.40 -31.43 -55.44
CA SER A 156 20.30 -32.41 -56.04
C SER A 156 20.48 -33.61 -55.11
N ASN A 157 19.87 -34.70 -55.54
CA ASN A 157 20.05 -36.06 -55.07
C ASN A 157 21.53 -36.42 -54.88
N VAL A 158 21.94 -36.86 -53.69
CA VAL A 158 22.86 -38.01 -53.50
C VAL A 158 22.57 -38.69 -52.15
N ASN A 159 22.18 -39.97 -52.21
CA ASN A 159 22.11 -40.90 -51.09
C ASN A 159 23.53 -41.20 -50.56
N THR A 160 23.75 -41.29 -49.23
CA THR A 160 24.54 -42.37 -48.56
C THR A 160 24.36 -42.32 -47.03
N SER A 161 24.35 -43.51 -46.42
CA SER A 161 24.05 -43.90 -45.05
C SER A 161 25.15 -43.68 -43.99
N ALA A 162 24.69 -43.68 -42.72
CA ALA A 162 25.27 -44.29 -41.50
C ALA A 162 26.33 -43.54 -40.64
N ASN A 163 25.91 -43.32 -39.37
CA ASN A 163 26.65 -43.32 -38.09
C ASN A 163 27.99 -42.54 -37.92
N LYS A 164 27.95 -41.44 -37.17
CA LYS A 164 28.60 -41.24 -35.84
C LYS A 164 28.58 -39.76 -35.40
N SER A 165 28.54 -39.60 -34.08
CA SER A 165 28.85 -38.45 -33.22
C SER A 165 29.47 -37.18 -33.83
N GLU A 166 28.94 -36.06 -33.34
CA GLU A 166 29.55 -34.73 -33.18
C GLU A 166 30.07 -34.00 -34.42
N GLU A 167 29.57 -32.76 -34.52
CA GLU A 167 30.06 -31.66 -35.35
C GLU A 167 29.72 -31.69 -36.86
N LYS A 168 28.65 -30.97 -37.23
CA LYS A 168 28.49 -30.19 -38.49
C LYS A 168 27.20 -29.37 -38.40
N VAL A 169 27.31 -28.12 -37.94
CA VAL A 169 27.36 -26.92 -38.78
C VAL A 169 26.11 -26.74 -39.64
N GLY A 170 25.19 -26.00 -39.05
CA GLY A 170 24.35 -25.01 -39.71
C GLY A 170 24.14 -23.90 -38.68
N ASP A 171 25.19 -23.11 -38.41
CA ASP A 171 25.14 -21.95 -37.51
C ASP A 171 24.28 -20.85 -38.19
N GLY A 172 22.98 -21.10 -38.28
CA GLY A 172 21.98 -20.15 -38.71
C GLY A 172 21.72 -19.17 -37.58
N LYS A 173 22.74 -18.43 -37.15
CA LYS A 173 22.56 -17.25 -36.30
C LYS A 173 21.91 -16.17 -37.14
N TYR A 174 20.58 -16.16 -37.15
CA TYR A 174 19.76 -15.13 -37.80
C TYR A 174 19.92 -13.75 -37.16
N SER A 175 20.63 -13.67 -36.03
CA SER A 175 21.01 -12.45 -35.35
C SER A 175 22.43 -12.58 -34.79
N SER A 176 23.17 -11.48 -34.84
CA SER A 176 24.47 -11.33 -34.18
C SER A 176 24.35 -11.17 -32.67
N HIS A 177 23.13 -10.88 -32.19
CA HIS A 177 22.81 -10.69 -30.78
C HIS A 177 22.50 -12.01 -30.08
N SER A 178 22.58 -11.98 -28.75
CA SER A 178 22.33 -13.11 -27.86
C SER A 178 20.95 -13.03 -27.21
N LEU A 179 20.45 -14.17 -26.73
CA LEU A 179 19.24 -14.21 -25.92
C LEU A 179 19.40 -13.41 -24.60
N ASP A 180 20.63 -13.28 -24.09
CA ASP A 180 20.94 -12.49 -22.90
C ASP A 180 20.72 -10.99 -23.13
N GLU A 181 21.00 -10.48 -24.33
CA GLU A 181 20.70 -9.08 -24.68
C GLU A 181 19.18 -8.83 -24.70
N VAL A 182 18.38 -9.80 -25.17
CA VAL A 182 16.92 -9.73 -25.07
C VAL A 182 16.45 -9.79 -23.63
N SER A 183 17.10 -10.59 -22.78
CA SER A 183 16.85 -10.57 -21.34
C SER A 183 17.10 -9.17 -20.76
N GLY A 184 18.18 -8.49 -21.18
CA GLY A 184 18.45 -7.09 -20.84
C GLY A 184 17.33 -6.13 -21.27
N MET A 185 16.75 -6.33 -22.45
CA MET A 185 15.61 -5.54 -22.93
C MET A 185 14.37 -5.71 -22.04
N VAL A 186 14.05 -6.96 -21.66
CA VAL A 186 12.95 -7.27 -20.74
C VAL A 186 13.19 -6.63 -19.37
N CYS A 187 14.39 -6.78 -18.81
CA CYS A 187 14.76 -6.15 -17.54
C CYS A 187 14.60 -4.64 -17.58
N SER A 188 15.08 -3.98 -18.62
CA SER A 188 14.94 -2.53 -18.73
C SER A 188 13.47 -2.09 -18.84
N THR A 189 12.59 -2.93 -19.42
CA THR A 189 11.15 -2.66 -19.47
C THR A 189 10.50 -2.84 -18.09
N ILE A 190 10.96 -3.82 -17.32
CA ILE A 190 10.55 -4.02 -15.93
C ILE A 190 11.04 -2.86 -15.06
N SER A 191 12.27 -2.39 -15.21
CA SER A 191 12.77 -1.22 -14.46
C SER A 191 11.97 0.05 -14.73
N ALA A 192 11.47 0.24 -15.95
CA ALA A 192 10.57 1.35 -16.26
C ALA A 192 9.23 1.21 -15.52
N TYR A 193 8.68 -0.01 -15.43
CA TYR A 193 7.51 -0.30 -14.62
C TYR A 193 7.77 -0.12 -13.12
N GLU A 194 8.89 -0.63 -12.60
CA GLU A 194 9.29 -0.52 -11.19
C GLU A 194 9.34 0.94 -10.74
N SER A 195 10.01 1.80 -11.52
CA SER A 195 10.09 3.23 -11.23
C SER A 195 8.71 3.89 -11.17
N LYS A 196 7.83 3.58 -12.14
CA LYS A 196 6.45 4.11 -12.15
C LYS A 196 5.66 3.63 -10.93
N VAL A 197 5.74 2.34 -10.58
CA VAL A 197 5.04 1.77 -9.40
C VAL A 197 5.56 2.36 -8.09
N HIS A 198 6.88 2.44 -7.92
CA HIS A 198 7.49 3.03 -6.72
C HIS A 198 7.04 4.47 -6.50
N ASN A 199 7.12 5.29 -7.55
CA ASN A 199 6.74 6.70 -7.46
C ASN A 199 5.26 6.84 -7.10
N THR A 200 4.38 6.13 -7.81
CA THR A 200 2.94 6.19 -7.54
C THR A 200 2.58 5.67 -6.14
N PHE A 201 3.21 4.58 -5.68
CA PHE A 201 2.89 4.02 -4.36
C PHE A 201 3.34 4.92 -3.21
N ARG A 202 4.47 5.62 -3.38
CA ARG A 202 4.96 6.61 -2.40
C ARG A 202 4.06 7.84 -2.31
N GLU A 203 3.40 8.22 -3.40
CA GLU A 203 2.50 9.38 -3.44
C GLU A 203 1.13 9.14 -2.81
N LEU A 204 0.74 7.88 -2.55
CA LEU A 204 -0.53 7.58 -1.90
C LEU A 204 -0.58 8.19 -0.50
N GLU A 205 -1.69 8.79 -0.07
CA GLU A 205 -1.78 9.52 1.20
C GLU A 205 -1.78 8.59 2.43
N GLU A 206 -1.26 9.08 3.56
CA GLU A 206 -1.22 8.31 4.82
C GLU A 206 -2.59 8.19 5.50
N SER A 207 -3.46 9.19 5.34
CA SER A 207 -4.87 9.19 5.77
C SER A 207 -5.65 8.00 5.21
N ASN A 208 -5.18 7.49 4.07
CA ASN A 208 -5.82 6.51 3.23
C ASN A 208 -5.18 5.11 3.34
N ILE A 209 -4.26 4.92 4.27
CA ILE A 209 -3.45 3.70 4.36
C ILE A 209 -4.27 2.42 4.56
N LEU A 210 -5.44 2.50 5.18
CA LEU A 210 -6.29 1.32 5.39
C LEU A 210 -7.17 0.97 4.18
N ARG A 211 -7.20 1.82 3.14
CA ARG A 211 -8.11 1.64 2.01
C ARG A 211 -7.68 0.46 1.13
N PRO A 212 -8.64 -0.25 0.49
CA PRO A 212 -8.36 -1.49 -0.24
C PRO A 212 -7.30 -1.36 -1.33
N TYR A 213 -7.22 -0.21 -2.01
CA TYR A 213 -6.31 0.02 -3.14
C TYR A 213 -4.84 -0.10 -2.78
N MET A 214 -4.44 0.16 -1.52
CA MET A 214 -3.07 -0.07 -1.06
C MET A 214 -2.72 -1.57 -1.14
N SER A 215 -3.57 -2.40 -0.52
CA SER A 215 -3.40 -3.85 -0.53
C SER A 215 -3.60 -4.45 -1.94
N ASP A 216 -4.52 -3.90 -2.73
CA ASP A 216 -4.84 -4.40 -4.05
C ASP A 216 -3.71 -4.11 -5.04
N ALA A 217 -3.02 -2.97 -4.93
CA ALA A 217 -1.82 -2.70 -5.72
C ALA A 217 -0.76 -3.79 -5.53
N ILE A 218 -0.50 -4.19 -4.28
CA ILE A 218 0.44 -5.28 -3.95
C ILE A 218 -0.05 -6.62 -4.52
N LYS A 219 -1.35 -6.91 -4.41
CA LYS A 219 -1.94 -8.12 -5.00
C LYS A 219 -1.82 -8.15 -6.52
N GLU A 220 -1.98 -7.02 -7.20
CA GLU A 220 -1.76 -6.93 -8.65
C GLU A 220 -0.29 -7.24 -9.00
N ILE A 221 0.68 -6.63 -8.30
CA ILE A 221 2.12 -6.94 -8.49
C ILE A 221 2.37 -8.45 -8.26
N SER A 222 1.78 -9.03 -7.22
CA SER A 222 1.87 -10.48 -6.93
C SER A 222 1.34 -11.35 -8.08
N LYS A 223 0.26 -10.94 -8.77
CA LYS A 223 -0.22 -11.66 -9.97
C LYS A 223 0.79 -11.61 -11.12
N ALA A 224 1.50 -10.50 -11.30
CA ALA A 224 2.57 -10.42 -12.30
C ALA A 224 3.76 -11.32 -11.93
N CYS A 225 4.14 -11.34 -10.66
CA CYS A 225 5.12 -12.28 -10.11
C CYS A 225 4.76 -13.75 -10.40
N GLN A 226 3.48 -14.13 -10.25
CA GLN A 226 3.00 -15.49 -10.56
C GLN A 226 3.00 -15.78 -12.07
N ALA A 227 2.63 -14.81 -12.91
CA ALA A 227 2.65 -14.96 -14.36
C ALA A 227 4.07 -15.22 -14.90
N PHE A 228 5.09 -14.66 -14.24
CA PHE A 228 6.49 -14.80 -14.63
C PHE A 228 7.13 -16.10 -14.14
N GLU A 229 6.62 -16.70 -13.06
CA GLU A 229 7.10 -18.00 -12.54
C GLU A 229 6.75 -19.19 -13.44
N ALA A 230 5.76 -19.05 -14.33
CA ALA A 230 5.44 -20.10 -15.29
C ALA A 230 6.64 -20.38 -16.22
N LYS A 231 6.94 -21.66 -16.48
CA LYS A 231 8.08 -22.08 -17.30
C LYS A 231 8.14 -21.30 -18.62
N GLU A 232 9.33 -20.77 -18.93
CA GLU A 232 9.60 -20.00 -20.16
C GLU A 232 8.69 -18.76 -20.34
N SER A 233 8.23 -18.14 -19.25
CA SER A 233 7.39 -16.93 -19.29
C SER A 233 8.16 -15.64 -19.06
N ALA A 234 9.36 -15.69 -18.48
CA ALA A 234 10.25 -14.54 -18.36
C ALA A 234 11.69 -15.01 -18.16
N PRO A 235 12.70 -14.18 -18.44
CA PRO A 235 14.07 -14.47 -18.03
C PRO A 235 14.20 -14.48 -16.49
N PRO A 236 15.05 -15.33 -15.89
CA PRO A 236 15.16 -15.44 -14.42
C PRO A 236 15.46 -14.11 -13.72
N ILE A 237 16.30 -13.27 -14.32
CA ILE A 237 16.66 -11.94 -13.79
C ILE A 237 15.45 -10.99 -13.73
N ALA A 238 14.52 -11.10 -14.67
CA ALA A 238 13.27 -10.35 -14.68
C ALA A 238 12.29 -10.83 -13.59
N VAL A 239 12.24 -12.14 -13.35
CA VAL A 239 11.46 -12.72 -12.24
C VAL A 239 11.96 -12.19 -10.91
N MET A 240 13.29 -12.19 -10.73
CA MET A 240 13.93 -11.70 -9.50
C MET A 240 13.66 -10.20 -9.29
N ALA A 241 13.83 -9.37 -10.32
CA ALA A 241 13.58 -7.93 -10.24
C ALA A 241 12.13 -7.61 -9.78
N LEU A 242 11.15 -8.28 -10.39
CA LEU A 242 9.74 -8.09 -10.03
C LEU A 242 9.41 -8.58 -8.60
N ARG A 243 10.06 -9.64 -8.13
CA ARG A 243 9.95 -10.12 -6.74
C ARG A 243 10.54 -9.14 -5.75
N THR A 244 11.70 -8.55 -6.08
CA THR A 244 12.31 -7.49 -5.29
C THR A 244 11.36 -6.30 -5.17
N LEU A 245 10.76 -5.85 -6.28
CA LEU A 245 9.75 -4.79 -6.25
C LEU A 245 8.57 -5.14 -5.32
N GLN A 246 8.01 -6.35 -5.44
CA GLN A 246 6.91 -6.79 -4.58
C GLN A 246 7.30 -6.73 -3.09
N SER A 247 8.50 -7.20 -2.75
CA SER A 247 9.03 -7.17 -1.38
C SER A 247 9.17 -5.73 -0.87
N GLU A 248 9.78 -4.85 -1.67
CA GLU A 248 10.02 -3.45 -1.31
C GLU A 248 8.71 -2.67 -1.09
N ILE A 249 7.75 -2.79 -2.01
CA ILE A 249 6.45 -2.12 -1.88
C ILE A 249 5.69 -2.65 -0.66
N THR A 250 5.74 -3.96 -0.41
CA THR A 250 5.12 -4.56 0.77
C THR A 250 5.78 -4.09 2.07
N LYS A 251 7.12 -3.98 2.10
CA LYS A 251 7.89 -3.40 3.22
C LYS A 251 7.45 -1.96 3.49
N ILE A 252 7.39 -1.13 2.45
CA ILE A 252 6.94 0.26 2.57
C ILE A 252 5.53 0.30 3.18
N TYR A 253 4.61 -0.54 2.69
CA TYR A 253 3.24 -0.55 3.19
C TYR A 253 3.15 -0.94 4.66
N ILE A 254 3.85 -1.99 5.08
CA ILE A 254 3.88 -2.43 6.49
C ILE A 254 4.41 -1.32 7.39
N LEU A 255 5.52 -0.66 7.01
CA LEU A 255 6.10 0.42 7.81
C LEU A 255 5.17 1.62 7.93
N ARG A 256 4.43 1.94 6.86
CA ARG A 256 3.41 2.99 6.88
C ARG A 256 2.22 2.63 7.77
N LEU A 257 1.78 1.37 7.79
CA LEU A 257 0.75 0.90 8.72
C LEU A 257 1.22 0.99 10.19
N CYS A 258 2.48 0.65 10.47
CA CYS A 258 3.08 0.83 11.79
C CYS A 258 3.08 2.30 12.22
N SER A 259 3.49 3.21 11.33
CA SER A 259 3.47 4.67 11.59
C SER A 259 2.05 5.17 11.85
N TRP A 260 1.11 4.83 10.96
CA TRP A 260 -0.29 5.22 11.08
C TRP A 260 -0.93 4.73 12.37
N MET A 261 -0.66 3.48 12.77
CA MET A 261 -1.16 2.91 14.03
C MET A 261 -0.70 3.73 15.23
N ARG A 262 0.59 4.11 15.27
CA ARG A 262 1.16 4.93 16.34
C ARG A 262 0.54 6.32 16.39
N ILE A 263 0.56 7.03 15.27
CA ILE A 263 0.03 8.40 15.18
C ILE A 263 -1.46 8.42 15.53
N SER A 264 -2.25 7.48 15.00
CA SER A 264 -3.69 7.43 15.28
C SER A 264 -3.98 7.11 16.76
N THR A 265 -3.14 6.28 17.39
CA THR A 265 -3.23 5.99 18.83
C THR A 265 -2.89 7.21 19.67
N GLU A 266 -1.87 7.98 19.30
CA GLU A 266 -1.51 9.23 19.96
C GLU A 266 -2.63 10.27 19.83
N GLU A 267 -3.16 10.46 18.63
CA GLU A 267 -4.21 11.45 18.35
C GLU A 267 -5.50 11.13 19.10
N ILE A 268 -5.98 9.87 19.07
CA ILE A 268 -7.21 9.51 19.79
C ILE A 268 -7.03 9.63 21.31
N SER A 269 -5.81 9.45 21.82
CA SER A 269 -5.52 9.58 23.25
C SER A 269 -5.67 11.00 23.78
N LYS A 270 -5.68 12.02 22.89
CA LYS A 270 -5.93 13.42 23.23
C LYS A 270 -7.43 13.74 23.37
N GLU A 271 -8.31 12.87 22.86
CA GLU A 271 -9.76 13.10 22.76
C GLU A 271 -10.56 12.19 23.73
N GLU A 272 -10.34 12.34 25.04
CA GLU A 272 -11.10 11.56 26.04
C GLU A 272 -12.54 12.09 26.20
N SER A 273 -13.50 11.18 26.04
CA SER A 273 -14.94 11.50 26.08
C SER A 273 -15.54 11.43 27.48
N TRP A 274 -14.88 10.71 28.39
CA TRP A 274 -15.35 10.45 29.76
C TRP A 274 -16.71 9.76 29.84
N VAL A 275 -17.14 9.12 28.74
CA VAL A 275 -18.40 8.36 28.68
C VAL A 275 -18.10 6.90 28.98
N PRO A 276 -18.69 6.32 30.05
CA PRO A 276 -18.50 4.91 30.36
C PRO A 276 -19.20 4.02 29.34
N VAL A 277 -18.53 2.95 28.94
CA VAL A 277 -19.08 1.97 28.00
C VAL A 277 -19.94 0.92 28.69
N SER A 278 -20.85 0.31 27.93
CA SER A 278 -21.72 -0.74 28.45
C SER A 278 -20.96 -2.03 28.77
N ILE A 279 -21.54 -2.88 29.63
CA ILE A 279 -21.00 -4.21 29.98
C ILE A 279 -20.75 -5.08 28.74
N LEU A 280 -21.57 -4.93 27.70
CA LEU A 280 -21.44 -5.69 26.46
C LEU A 280 -20.20 -5.26 25.68
N GLU A 281 -19.95 -3.96 25.57
CA GLU A 281 -18.82 -3.40 24.82
C GLU A 281 -17.46 -3.73 25.45
N ARG A 282 -17.42 -3.81 26.78
CA ARG A 282 -16.23 -4.27 27.54
C ARG A 282 -16.16 -5.79 27.71
N ASN A 283 -16.87 -6.57 26.89
CA ASN A 283 -16.85 -8.04 26.92
C ASN A 283 -17.11 -8.66 28.31
N LYS A 284 -18.00 -8.06 29.12
CA LYS A 284 -18.31 -8.45 30.50
C LYS A 284 -17.16 -8.28 31.52
N SER A 285 -16.15 -7.48 31.17
CA SER A 285 -15.12 -7.04 32.10
C SER A 285 -15.71 -6.43 33.38
N LEU A 286 -14.99 -6.54 34.49
CA LEU A 286 -15.34 -5.91 35.76
C LEU A 286 -14.96 -4.41 35.78
N TYR A 287 -14.06 -3.95 34.91
CA TYR A 287 -13.58 -2.57 34.83
C TYR A 287 -14.59 -1.63 34.18
N THR A 288 -15.02 -0.58 34.88
CA THR A 288 -15.86 0.48 34.29
C THR A 288 -14.97 1.42 33.50
N ILE A 289 -14.83 1.19 32.20
CA ILE A 289 -13.91 1.92 31.32
C ILE A 289 -14.62 2.99 30.49
N SER A 290 -13.86 3.97 30.01
CA SER A 290 -14.30 4.86 28.92
C SER A 290 -14.23 4.16 27.56
N SER A 291 -14.63 4.85 26.50
CA SER A 291 -14.50 4.36 25.12
C SER A 291 -13.05 4.32 24.61
N LEU A 292 -12.13 5.03 25.27
CA LEU A 292 -10.76 5.23 24.79
C LEU A 292 -9.95 3.92 24.63
N PRO A 293 -9.89 3.00 25.62
CA PRO A 293 -9.20 1.72 25.42
C PRO A 293 -9.76 0.89 24.25
N LEU A 294 -11.07 0.98 23.99
CA LEU A 294 -11.71 0.27 22.88
C LEU A 294 -11.41 0.92 21.52
N ALA A 295 -11.26 2.25 21.48
CA ALA A 295 -10.85 2.96 20.28
C ALA A 295 -9.41 2.60 19.90
N VAL A 296 -8.48 2.59 20.88
CA VAL A 296 -7.10 2.14 20.69
C VAL A 296 -7.06 0.69 20.19
N ARG A 297 -7.85 -0.20 20.80
CA ARG A 297 -8.01 -1.59 20.33
C ARG A 297 -8.40 -1.66 18.85
N SER A 298 -9.36 -0.84 18.43
CA SER A 298 -9.86 -0.81 17.06
C SER A 298 -8.80 -0.34 16.06
N ILE A 299 -8.06 0.72 16.40
CA ILE A 299 -6.96 1.27 15.58
C ILE A 299 -5.86 0.21 15.42
N MET A 300 -5.36 -0.34 16.54
CA MET A 300 -4.32 -1.35 16.52
C MET A 300 -4.76 -2.59 15.75
N ALA A 301 -5.99 -3.06 15.95
CA ALA A 301 -6.49 -4.24 15.23
C ALA A 301 -6.57 -3.99 13.72
N SER A 302 -7.05 -2.82 13.30
CA SER A 302 -7.19 -2.47 11.89
C SER A 302 -5.84 -2.46 11.15
N ALA A 303 -4.78 -1.95 11.78
CA ALA A 303 -3.44 -1.97 11.21
C ALA A 303 -2.82 -3.38 11.25
N MET A 304 -2.86 -4.04 12.41
CA MET A 304 -2.20 -5.33 12.64
C MET A 304 -2.81 -6.48 11.83
N ASP A 305 -4.13 -6.48 11.59
CA ASP A 305 -4.78 -7.46 10.72
C ASP A 305 -4.25 -7.33 9.27
N GLN A 306 -4.03 -6.11 8.77
CA GLN A 306 -3.44 -5.90 7.46
C GLN A 306 -1.95 -6.26 7.41
N ILE A 307 -1.17 -5.89 8.43
CA ILE A 307 0.24 -6.27 8.56
C ILE A 307 0.39 -7.80 8.55
N ASN A 308 -0.47 -8.52 9.28
CA ASN A 308 -0.45 -9.98 9.31
C ASN A 308 -0.61 -10.59 7.92
N LEU A 309 -1.55 -10.09 7.12
CA LEU A 309 -1.76 -10.53 5.74
C LEU A 309 -0.52 -10.27 4.86
N MET A 310 0.10 -9.10 5.00
CA MET A 310 1.29 -8.73 4.22
C MET A 310 2.52 -9.56 4.61
N ILE A 311 2.73 -9.80 5.91
CA ILE A 311 3.82 -10.66 6.41
C ILE A 311 3.67 -12.09 5.92
N GLN A 312 2.44 -12.63 5.90
CA GLN A 312 2.19 -13.97 5.34
C GLN A 312 2.58 -14.04 3.87
N SER A 313 2.30 -13.00 3.09
CA SER A 313 2.73 -12.91 1.68
C SER A 313 4.24 -12.81 1.53
N LEU A 314 4.96 -12.16 2.45
CA LEU A 314 6.42 -12.09 2.40
C LEU A 314 7.08 -13.41 2.83
N ARG A 315 6.48 -14.14 3.78
CA ARG A 315 6.99 -15.45 4.24
C ARG A 315 7.08 -16.49 3.12
N SER A 316 6.08 -16.55 2.24
CA SER A 316 6.14 -17.47 1.09
C SER A 316 7.32 -17.15 0.19
N GLU A 317 7.73 -15.89 0.11
CA GLU A 317 8.86 -15.44 -0.72
C GLU A 317 10.22 -15.58 -0.05
N ALA A 318 10.31 -15.23 1.23
CA ALA A 318 11.52 -15.39 2.04
C ALA A 318 12.01 -16.85 2.08
N SER A 319 11.12 -17.83 1.96
CA SER A 319 11.51 -19.25 1.84
C SER A 319 12.38 -19.57 0.62
N LYS A 320 12.44 -18.68 -0.37
CA LYS A 320 13.15 -18.87 -1.65
C LYS A 320 14.49 -18.12 -1.72
N SER A 321 14.78 -17.19 -0.80
CA SER A 321 15.98 -16.33 -0.83
C SER A 321 16.43 -15.92 0.57
N GLU A 322 17.72 -16.08 0.86
CA GLU A 322 18.33 -15.70 2.14
C GLU A 322 18.28 -14.19 2.39
N ASP A 323 18.56 -13.37 1.37
CA ASP A 323 18.48 -11.91 1.49
C ASP A 323 17.06 -11.44 1.83
N MET A 324 16.04 -12.06 1.23
CA MET A 324 14.64 -11.76 1.52
C MET A 324 14.23 -12.21 2.93
N PHE A 325 14.86 -13.28 3.44
CA PHE A 325 14.63 -13.75 4.81
C PHE A 325 15.17 -12.75 5.85
N VAL A 326 16.37 -12.22 5.65
CA VAL A 326 16.93 -11.17 6.52
C VAL A 326 16.04 -9.92 6.52
N GLN A 327 15.61 -9.47 5.33
CA GLN A 327 14.69 -8.34 5.23
C GLN A 327 13.36 -8.59 5.95
N LEU A 328 12.83 -9.80 5.88
CA LEU A 328 11.60 -10.16 6.58
C LEU A 328 11.78 -10.08 8.11
N GLN A 329 12.91 -10.55 8.65
CA GLN A 329 13.20 -10.45 10.08
C GLN A 329 13.25 -8.99 10.56
N GLU A 330 13.91 -8.10 9.80
CA GLU A 330 13.95 -6.66 10.11
C GLU A 330 12.53 -6.04 10.15
N ILE A 331 11.67 -6.43 9.21
CA ILE A 331 10.29 -5.95 9.16
C ILE A 331 9.51 -6.48 10.37
N GLN A 332 9.65 -7.77 10.69
CA GLN A 332 8.98 -8.39 11.85
C GLN A 332 9.37 -7.69 13.16
N GLU A 333 10.65 -7.37 13.32
CA GLU A 333 11.14 -6.62 14.49
C GLU A 333 10.60 -5.18 14.53
N SER A 334 10.56 -4.51 13.38
CA SER A 334 9.97 -3.17 13.27
C SER A 334 8.49 -3.16 13.66
N VAL A 335 7.74 -4.19 13.26
CA VAL A 335 6.32 -4.38 13.62
C VAL A 335 6.17 -4.61 15.12
N ARG A 336 7.01 -5.47 15.71
CA ARG A 336 7.02 -5.74 17.15
C ARG A 336 7.25 -4.47 17.96
N LEU A 337 8.29 -3.71 17.61
CA LEU A 337 8.61 -2.45 18.29
C LEU A 337 7.49 -1.41 18.13
N ALA A 338 6.89 -1.30 16.95
CA ALA A 338 5.76 -0.38 16.75
C ALA A 338 4.54 -0.77 17.60
N PHE A 339 4.24 -2.08 17.67
CA PHE A 339 3.15 -2.61 18.49
C PHE A 339 3.35 -2.34 19.98
N LEU A 340 4.54 -2.65 20.52
CA LEU A 340 4.85 -2.44 21.94
C LEU A 340 4.88 -0.96 22.30
N ASN A 341 5.51 -0.13 21.46
CA ASN A 341 5.56 1.32 21.69
C ASN A 341 4.15 1.94 21.63
N CYS A 342 3.24 1.47 20.78
CA CYS A 342 1.84 1.95 20.80
C CYS A 342 1.19 1.81 22.18
N LEU A 343 1.34 0.64 22.82
CA LEU A 343 0.74 0.38 24.12
C LEU A 343 1.47 1.11 25.25
N LEU A 344 2.79 1.21 25.16
CA LEU A 344 3.61 1.97 26.11
C LEU A 344 3.28 3.47 26.05
N ASP A 345 3.24 4.05 24.85
CA ASP A 345 2.87 5.45 24.62
C ASP A 345 1.46 5.69 25.17
N PHE A 346 0.51 4.77 24.95
CA PHE A 346 -0.84 4.86 25.49
C PHE A 346 -0.88 4.78 27.04
N ALA A 347 -0.08 3.91 27.66
CA ALA A 347 0.06 3.86 29.11
C ALA A 347 0.55 5.20 29.68
N GLY A 348 1.56 5.79 29.03
CA GLY A 348 2.07 7.12 29.39
C GLY A 348 1.00 8.23 29.26
N HIS A 349 0.12 8.14 28.27
CA HIS A 349 -1.01 9.08 28.16
C HIS A 349 -2.00 8.92 29.32
N LEU A 350 -2.35 7.70 29.71
CA LEU A 350 -3.23 7.47 30.87
C LEU A 350 -2.60 7.96 32.18
N GLU A 351 -1.29 7.76 32.36
CA GLU A 351 -0.55 8.31 33.50
C GLU A 351 -0.60 9.84 33.51
N HIS A 352 -0.35 10.48 32.37
CA HIS A 352 -0.39 11.93 32.24
C HIS A 352 -1.76 12.51 32.60
N ILE A 353 -2.84 11.97 32.02
CA ILE A 353 -4.21 12.37 32.32
C ILE A 353 -4.53 12.18 33.81
N GLY A 354 -4.15 11.04 34.40
CA GLY A 354 -4.32 10.79 35.83
C GLY A 354 -3.55 11.78 36.71
N GLY A 355 -2.32 12.13 36.31
CA GLY A 355 -1.48 13.12 36.96
C GLY A 355 -2.07 14.53 36.92
N GLU A 356 -2.60 14.97 35.78
CA GLU A 356 -3.27 16.26 35.65
C GLU A 356 -4.51 16.37 36.55
N LEU A 357 -5.35 15.34 36.57
CA LEU A 357 -6.51 15.27 37.46
C LEU A 357 -6.10 15.32 38.95
N ALA A 358 -5.00 14.66 39.32
CA ALA A 358 -4.48 14.67 40.68
C ALA A 358 -3.84 16.01 41.08
N GLN A 359 -3.20 16.73 40.14
CA GLN A 359 -2.56 18.03 40.40
C GLN A 359 -3.57 19.19 40.46
N ASN A 360 -4.60 19.18 39.60
CA ASN A 360 -5.70 20.16 39.64
C ASN A 360 -6.38 20.21 41.01
N ARG A 361 -6.40 19.07 41.73
CA ARG A 361 -6.81 18.97 43.12
C ARG A 361 -5.90 19.74 44.09
N SER A 362 -4.58 19.58 44.00
CA SER A 362 -3.64 20.22 44.93
C SER A 362 -3.64 21.75 44.84
N ASN A 363 -3.96 22.31 43.68
CA ASN A 363 -4.07 23.75 43.49
C ASN A 363 -5.38 24.33 44.07
N GLN A 364 -6.47 23.55 44.10
CA GLN A 364 -7.74 23.94 44.73
C GLN A 364 -7.80 23.68 46.24
N GLU A 365 -7.05 22.71 46.77
CA GLU A 365 -7.05 22.33 48.20
C GLU A 365 -6.06 23.13 49.07
N SER A 366 -5.53 24.27 48.61
CA SER A 366 -4.73 25.17 49.47
C SER A 366 -5.64 26.11 50.30
N PRO A 367 -5.49 26.20 51.64
CA PRO A 367 -6.57 26.65 52.50
C PRO A 367 -6.54 28.17 52.71
N HIS A 368 -7.41 28.91 52.03
CA HIS A 368 -7.84 30.23 52.52
C HIS A 368 -9.30 30.16 52.99
N LEU A 369 -9.43 29.92 54.29
CA LEU A 369 -10.52 30.48 55.09
C LEU A 369 -10.46 32.00 54.94
N GLN A 370 -11.21 32.58 54.00
CA GLN A 370 -11.60 33.98 54.08
C GLN A 370 -12.87 34.25 53.27
N ASN A 371 -13.90 34.66 54.01
CA ASN A 371 -15.14 35.34 53.65
C ASN A 371 -15.40 35.64 52.16
N GLY A 372 -16.54 35.09 51.71
CA GLY A 372 -17.50 35.63 50.75
C GLY A 372 -17.04 36.73 49.80
N TYR A 373 -16.81 36.36 48.55
CA TYR A 373 -17.56 36.83 47.37
C TYR A 373 -17.41 35.77 46.27
N SER A 374 -18.52 35.41 45.65
CA SER A 374 -18.68 34.27 44.74
C SER A 374 -18.57 34.68 43.27
N HIS A 375 -18.02 33.74 42.48
CA HIS A 375 -18.08 33.55 41.03
C HIS A 375 -17.23 34.41 40.09
N GLU A 376 -16.23 33.77 39.48
CA GLU A 376 -16.14 33.64 38.01
C GLU A 376 -15.71 32.19 37.67
N PRO A 377 -16.54 31.39 36.97
CA PRO A 377 -16.08 30.16 36.36
C PRO A 377 -15.41 30.47 35.03
N GLN A 378 -14.17 29.99 34.87
CA GLN A 378 -13.45 30.03 33.61
C GLN A 378 -14.20 29.17 32.58
N GLU A 379 -14.77 29.83 31.58
CA GLU A 379 -15.49 29.22 30.46
C GLU A 379 -14.54 28.37 29.60
N ASN A 380 -14.50 27.06 29.85
CA ASN A 380 -14.19 26.08 28.81
C ASN A 380 -15.53 25.58 28.26
N SER A 381 -16.03 26.26 27.25
CA SER A 381 -17.30 25.99 26.59
C SER A 381 -17.17 24.83 25.60
N SER A 382 -17.43 23.62 26.09
CA SER A 382 -18.01 22.54 25.29
C SER A 382 -19.07 21.88 26.14
N ASP A 383 -20.34 21.96 25.72
CA ASP A 383 -21.41 21.22 26.39
C ASP A 383 -21.00 19.75 26.50
N PRO A 384 -20.92 19.20 27.72
CA PRO A 384 -20.44 17.84 27.90
C PRO A 384 -21.39 16.85 27.21
N LEU A 385 -20.81 15.82 26.60
CA LEU A 385 -21.57 14.76 25.96
C LEU A 385 -22.57 14.16 26.96
N PRO A 386 -23.82 13.84 26.55
CA PRO A 386 -24.79 13.23 27.44
C PRO A 386 -24.23 11.95 28.08
N GLY A 387 -24.16 11.91 29.42
CA GLY A 387 -23.61 10.78 30.17
C GLY A 387 -22.11 10.84 30.45
N SER A 388 -21.43 11.94 30.08
CA SER A 388 -20.03 12.19 30.43
C SER A 388 -19.86 12.39 31.94
N VAL A 389 -18.81 11.80 32.50
CA VAL A 389 -18.44 11.98 33.90
C VAL A 389 -17.71 13.31 34.07
N LEU A 390 -18.32 14.21 34.84
CA LEU A 390 -17.80 15.56 35.10
C LEU A 390 -17.06 15.69 36.44
N ASP A 391 -17.27 14.73 37.35
CA ASP A 391 -16.64 14.75 38.66
C ASP A 391 -15.17 14.28 38.56
N PRO A 392 -14.17 15.09 38.96
CA PRO A 392 -12.76 14.73 38.82
C PRO A 392 -12.36 13.45 39.58
N HIS A 393 -13.03 13.12 40.69
CA HIS A 393 -12.76 11.87 41.40
C HIS A 393 -13.25 10.66 40.61
N GLN A 394 -14.44 10.74 40.03
CA GLN A 394 -14.96 9.71 39.15
C GLN A 394 -14.14 9.59 37.86
N GLN A 395 -13.62 10.70 37.31
CA GLN A 395 -12.69 10.69 36.18
C GLN A 395 -11.38 9.98 36.54
N LEU A 396 -10.79 10.27 37.71
CA LEU A 396 -9.59 9.59 38.17
C LEU A 396 -9.81 8.08 38.37
N LEU A 397 -10.95 7.69 38.97
CA LEU A 397 -11.32 6.27 39.11
C LEU A 397 -11.52 5.60 37.74
N MET A 398 -12.03 6.33 36.75
CA MET A 398 -12.17 5.84 35.38
C MET A 398 -10.81 5.64 34.71
N VAL A 399 -9.85 6.56 34.89
CA VAL A 399 -8.48 6.38 34.41
C VAL A 399 -7.83 5.14 35.04
N LEU A 400 -7.94 4.96 36.35
CA LEU A 400 -7.42 3.76 37.03
C LEU A 400 -8.08 2.47 36.51
N SER A 401 -9.39 2.53 36.25
CA SER A 401 -10.14 1.43 35.67
C SER A 401 -9.72 1.14 34.22
N ASN A 402 -9.44 2.17 33.41
CA ASN A 402 -8.88 2.04 32.07
C ASN A 402 -7.51 1.37 32.11
N ILE A 403 -6.61 1.80 33.01
CA ILE A 403 -5.28 1.20 33.21
C ILE A 403 -5.42 -0.28 33.58
N GLY A 404 -6.29 -0.61 34.54
CA GLY A 404 -6.55 -1.99 34.96
C GLY A 404 -7.06 -2.87 33.81
N TYR A 405 -8.02 -2.37 33.03
CA TYR A 405 -8.51 -3.07 31.84
C TYR A 405 -7.42 -3.27 30.79
N CYS A 406 -6.58 -2.26 30.57
CA CYS A 406 -5.50 -2.34 29.60
C CYS A 406 -4.47 -3.40 30.00
N LYS A 407 -4.11 -3.43 31.28
CA LYS A 407 -3.18 -4.39 31.86
C LYS A 407 -3.69 -5.83 31.81
N ASP A 408 -4.91 -6.07 32.29
CA ASP A 408 -5.38 -7.44 32.54
C ASP A 408 -6.08 -8.07 31.32
N GLU A 409 -6.64 -7.25 30.43
CA GLU A 409 -7.45 -7.72 29.30
C GLU A 409 -6.86 -7.30 27.95
N LEU A 410 -6.80 -5.99 27.65
CA LEU A 410 -6.49 -5.48 26.31
C LEU A 410 -5.11 -5.90 25.79
N SER A 411 -4.08 -5.67 26.61
CA SER A 411 -2.68 -6.01 26.30
C SER A 411 -2.53 -7.50 25.99
N ARG A 412 -3.18 -8.34 26.80
CA ARG A 412 -3.15 -9.80 26.64
C ARG A 412 -3.93 -10.26 25.41
N GLU A 413 -5.09 -9.67 25.13
CA GLU A 413 -5.88 -9.95 23.92
C GLU A 413 -5.07 -9.66 22.67
N LEU A 414 -4.55 -8.43 22.54
CA LEU A 414 -3.84 -7.97 21.35
C LEU A 414 -2.52 -8.71 21.16
N TYR A 415 -1.72 -8.88 22.22
CA TYR A 415 -0.44 -9.60 22.15
C TYR A 415 -0.65 -11.05 21.70
N ASN A 416 -1.59 -11.78 22.32
CA ASN A 416 -1.85 -13.16 21.92
C ASN A 416 -2.39 -13.29 20.49
N LYS A 417 -3.13 -12.30 20.01
CA LYS A 417 -3.65 -12.29 18.63
C LYS A 417 -2.53 -12.12 17.60
N TYR A 418 -1.48 -11.35 17.89
CA TYR A 418 -0.51 -10.93 16.87
C TYR A 418 0.93 -11.41 17.07
N LYS A 419 1.28 -11.96 18.24
CA LYS A 419 2.66 -12.40 18.54
C LYS A 419 3.26 -13.37 17.52
N HIS A 420 2.44 -14.19 16.85
CA HIS A 420 2.91 -15.10 15.80
C HIS A 420 3.57 -14.39 14.61
N ILE A 421 3.38 -13.08 14.45
CA ILE A 421 4.02 -12.27 13.42
C ILE A 421 5.53 -12.21 13.64
N TRP A 422 6.02 -12.04 14.86
CA TRP A 422 7.45 -11.87 15.17
C TRP A 422 8.08 -13.00 15.99
N LEU A 423 7.29 -13.88 16.61
CA LEU A 423 7.86 -14.97 17.42
C LEU A 423 8.57 -16.07 16.61
N GLN A 424 8.24 -16.23 15.32
CA GLN A 424 8.89 -17.26 14.50
C GLN A 424 10.38 -16.97 14.23
N SER A 425 10.84 -15.74 14.43
CA SER A 425 12.24 -15.34 14.25
C SER A 425 13.05 -15.37 15.54
N ARG A 426 12.45 -15.70 16.70
CA ARG A 426 13.08 -15.60 18.03
C ARG A 426 13.12 -16.94 18.77
N GLU A 427 14.04 -17.05 19.73
CA GLU A 427 14.13 -18.20 20.64
C GLU A 427 13.01 -18.13 21.70
N LYS A 428 12.55 -19.29 22.19
CA LYS A 428 11.36 -19.43 23.05
C LYS A 428 11.43 -18.67 24.38
N ASP A 429 12.61 -18.26 24.82
CA ASP A 429 12.83 -17.63 26.13
C ASP A 429 12.48 -16.13 26.15
N GLU A 430 12.41 -15.46 24.98
CA GLU A 430 12.03 -14.03 24.86
C GLU A 430 10.50 -13.80 24.82
N GLU A 431 9.69 -14.87 24.88
CA GLU A 431 8.22 -14.78 24.83
C GLU A 431 7.61 -14.14 26.08
N ASP A 432 8.18 -14.41 27.26
CA ASP A 432 7.67 -13.89 28.54
C ASP A 432 8.10 -12.43 28.79
N ASP A 433 9.25 -12.01 28.28
CA ASP A 433 9.80 -10.66 28.50
C ASP A 433 8.91 -9.57 27.89
N ASP A 434 8.50 -9.70 26.62
CA ASP A 434 7.67 -8.68 25.95
C ASP A 434 6.31 -8.48 26.64
N MET A 435 5.68 -9.58 27.10
CA MET A 435 4.41 -9.51 27.81
C MET A 435 4.62 -8.95 29.22
N GLN A 436 5.70 -9.33 29.89
CA GLN A 436 6.04 -8.81 31.21
C GLN A 436 6.28 -7.30 31.17
N ASP A 437 7.06 -6.82 30.21
CA ASP A 437 7.33 -5.38 29.99
C ASP A 437 6.03 -4.62 29.72
N LEU A 438 5.15 -5.19 28.91
CA LEU A 438 3.84 -4.60 28.62
C LEU A 438 2.95 -4.49 29.86
N VAL A 439 2.91 -5.54 30.69
CA VAL A 439 2.15 -5.53 31.96
C VAL A 439 2.77 -4.55 32.96
N MET A 440 4.10 -4.45 32.99
CA MET A 440 4.83 -3.48 33.81
C MET A 440 4.56 -2.04 33.40
N SER A 441 4.32 -1.78 32.11
CA SER A 441 4.00 -0.44 31.59
C SER A 441 2.69 0.12 32.12
N PHE A 442 1.73 -0.74 32.50
CA PHE A 442 0.44 -0.35 33.11
C PHE A 442 0.38 -0.61 34.62
N SER A 443 1.51 -0.85 35.28
CA SER A 443 1.60 -1.10 36.73
C SER A 443 2.07 0.14 37.47
#